data_AF-A0A498ILT5-F1
#
_entry.id   AF-A0A498ILT5-F1
#
_cell.length_a   1.000
_cell.length_b   1.000
_cell.length_c   1.000
_cell.angle_alpha   90.00
_cell.angle_beta   90.00
_cell.angle_gamma   90.00
#
_symmetry.space_group_name_H-M   'P 1'
#
loop_
_entity.id
_entity.type
_entity.pdbx_description
1 polymer ?
#
loop_
_entity_poly.entity_id
_entity_poly.type
_entity_poly.pdbx_seq_one_letter_code
_entity_poly.pdbx_strand_id
1 'polypeptide(L)' 'MILVYGFSKAQDPEFDFHQRIRIALSEAAVDVEMRRVRLVAPGKWMLCASFIHPKSVACAKPTLDL' A
#
# COMPACT_ATOMS: atom_id res chain seq x y z
N MET A 1 -3.78 7.29 9.06
CA MET A 1 -3.44 7.40 7.63
C MET A 1 -2.11 6.73 7.41
N ILE A 2 -1.99 5.79 6.47
CA ILE A 2 -0.72 5.16 6.10
C ILE A 2 -0.31 5.67 4.73
N LEU A 3 0.96 6.07 4.61
CA LEU A 3 1.60 6.43 3.35
C LEU A 3 2.71 5.42 3.07
N VAL A 4 2.56 4.66 1.99
CA VAL A 4 3.53 3.64 1.60
C VAL A 4 4.21 4.08 0.31
N TYR A 5 5.53 4.14 0.33
CA TYR A 5 6.33 4.34 -0.87
C TYR A 5 6.92 3.02 -1.35
N GLY A 6 6.93 2.83 -2.66
CA GLY A 6 7.60 1.68 -3.24
C GLY A 6 7.91 1.88 -4.70
N PHE A 7 8.44 0.84 -5.31
CA PHE A 7 8.89 0.88 -6.70
C PHE A 7 8.36 -0.31 -7.48
N SER A 8 7.93 -0.08 -8.71
CA SER A 8 7.50 -1.15 -9.61
C SER A 8 8.06 -0.95 -11.02
N LYS A 9 8.36 -2.08 -11.68
CA LYS A 9 8.76 -2.20 -13.10
C LYS A 9 7.64 -2.75 -13.99
N ALA A 10 6.44 -2.96 -13.43
CA ALA A 10 5.33 -3.52 -14.17
C ALA A 10 4.88 -2.58 -15.31
N GLN A 11 4.18 -3.15 -16.29
CA GLN A 11 3.56 -2.36 -17.36
C GLN A 11 2.51 -1.38 -16.80
N ASP A 12 1.78 -1.81 -15.78
CA ASP A 12 0.93 -0.97 -14.94
C ASP A 12 1.45 -1.00 -13.48
N PRO A 13 2.35 -0.05 -13.12
CA PRO A 13 2.91 0.05 -11.78
C PRO A 13 1.86 0.29 -10.70
N GLU A 14 0.79 1.02 -11.01
CA GLU A 14 -0.25 1.34 -10.04
C GLU A 14 -1.06 0.10 -9.72
N PHE A 15 -1.48 -0.67 -10.73
CA PHE A 15 -2.20 -1.92 -10.50
C PHE A 15 -1.35 -2.94 -9.72
N ASP A 16 -0.09 -3.18 -10.12
CA ASP A 16 0.80 -4.12 -9.40
C ASP A 16 0.97 -3.72 -7.93
N PHE A 17 1.21 -2.44 -7.66
CA PHE A 17 1.42 -1.96 -6.30
C PHE A 17 0.12 -1.99 -5.47
N HIS A 18 -1.02 -1.68 -6.08
CA HIS A 18 -2.34 -1.78 -5.46
C HIS A 18 -2.69 -3.22 -5.06
N GLN A 19 -2.47 -4.18 -5.97
CA GLN A 19 -2.73 -5.59 -5.70
C GLN A 19 -1.90 -6.11 -4.54
N ARG A 20 -0.61 -5.74 -4.47
CA ARG A 20 0.27 -6.12 -3.35
C ARG A 20 -0.23 -5.61 -2.01
N ILE A 21 -0.71 -4.36 -1.95
CA ILE A 21 -1.28 -3.79 -0.72
C ILE A 21 -2.53 -4.57 -0.31
N ARG A 22 -3.45 -4.84 -1.24
CA ARG A 22 -4.66 -5.62 -0.97
C ARG A 22 -4.36 -7.03 -0.46
N ILE A 23 -3.40 -7.72 -1.07
CA ILE A 23 -2.94 -9.05 -0.64
C ILE A 23 -2.35 -8.97 0.77
N ALA A 24 -1.46 -8.00 1.03
CA ALA A 24 -0.81 -7.86 2.32
C ALA A 24 -1.79 -7.55 3.46
N LEU A 25 -2.81 -6.74 3.19
CA LEU A 25 -3.87 -6.44 4.15
C LEU A 25 -4.89 -7.58 4.26
N SER A 26 -4.83 -8.60 3.40
CA SER A 26 -5.88 -9.63 3.28
C SER A 26 -7.28 -9.03 3.10
N GLU A 27 -7.36 -7.83 2.53
CA GLU A 27 -8.57 -7.04 2.49
C GLU A 27 -8.80 -6.48 1.09
N ALA A 28 -9.91 -6.91 0.50
CA ALA A 28 -10.25 -6.60 -0.88
C ALA A 28 -10.85 -5.20 -1.07
N ALA A 29 -11.39 -4.58 -0.02
CA ALA A 29 -12.17 -3.34 -0.13
C ALA A 29 -11.41 -2.08 0.34
N VAL A 30 -10.09 -2.15 0.48
CA VAL A 30 -9.31 -0.98 0.87
C VAL A 30 -9.25 -0.01 -0.31
N ASP A 31 -9.83 1.18 -0.12
CA ASP A 31 -9.68 2.29 -1.05
C ASP A 31 -8.29 2.91 -0.88
N VAL A 32 -7.48 2.83 -1.94
CA VAL A 32 -6.08 3.27 -1.94
C VAL A 32 -5.89 4.30 -3.03
N GLU A 33 -5.54 5.52 -2.65
CA GLU A 33 -5.12 6.56 -3.59
C GLU A 33 -3.70 6.24 -4.06
N MET A 34 -3.54 6.08 -5.38
CA MET A 34 -2.25 5.80 -6.00
C MET A 34 -1.69 7.04 -6.70
N ARG A 35 -0.40 7.31 -6.50
CA ARG A 35 0.29 8.42 -7.12
C ARG A 35 1.67 8.01 -7.65
N ARG A 36 1.92 8.25 -8.94
CA ARG A 36 3.28 8.18 -9.50
C ARG A 36 4.09 9.39 -9.03
N VAL A 37 5.21 9.11 -8.36
CA VAL A 37 6.08 10.15 -7.82
C VAL A 37 7.12 10.56 -8.86
N ARG A 38 7.87 9.60 -9.39
CA ARG A 38 8.90 9.83 -10.42
C ARG A 38 9.39 8.52 -11.05
N LEU A 39 10.01 8.63 -12.23
CA LEU A 39 10.85 7.57 -12.77
C LEU A 39 12.15 7.49 -11.96
N VAL A 40 12.57 6.26 -11.63
CA VAL A 40 13.82 6.02 -10.90
C VAL A 40 14.85 5.25 -11.71
N ALA A 41 14.42 4.58 -12.77
CA ALA A 41 15.24 3.93 -13.77
C ALA A 41 14.39 3.72 -15.05
N PRO A 42 14.98 3.35 -16.20
CA PRO A 42 14.21 2.98 -17.38
C PRO A 42 13.16 1.92 -17.04
N GLY A 43 11.89 2.26 -17.26
CA GLY A 43 10.73 1.40 -16.97
C GLY A 43 10.45 1.14 -15.48
N LYS A 44 11.13 1.81 -14.53
CA LYS A 44 10.88 1.65 -13.08
C LYS A 44 10.34 2.95 -12.48
N TRP A 45 9.16 2.87 -11.88
CA TRP A 45 8.51 3.99 -11.22
C TRP A 45 8.63 3.90 -9.70
N MET A 46 8.73 5.05 -9.06
CA MET A 46 8.43 5.25 -7.65
C MET A 46 6.97 5.67 -7.50
N LEU A 47 6.27 5.02 -6.58
CA LEU A 47 4.85 5.21 -6.32
C LEU A 47 4.65 5.57 -4.84
N CYS A 48 3.60 6.32 -4.59
CA CYS A 48 3.05 6.56 -3.26
C CYS A 48 1.62 6.01 -3.24
N ALA A 49 1.33 5.17 -2.26
CA ALA A 49 0.00 4.69 -1.95
C ALA A 49 -0.45 5.32 -0.62
N SER A 50 -1.64 5.91 -0.61
CA SER A 50 -2.25 6.52 0.57
C SER A 50 -3.56 5.83 0.87
N PHE A 51 -3.73 5.36 2.11
CA PHE A 51 -4.98 4.73 2.55
C PHE A 51 -5.19 4.88 4.06
N ILE A 52 -6.44 4.72 4.47
CA ILE A 52 -6.80 4.63 5.88
C ILE A 52 -6.54 3.20 6.33
N HIS A 53 -5.83 3.05 7.44
CA HIS A 53 -5.58 1.74 8.04
C HIS A 53 -6.92 1.06 8.40
N PRO A 54 -7.23 -0.11 7.82
CA PRO A 54 -8.49 -0.77 8.12
C PRO A 54 -8.51 -1.30 9.56
N LYS A 55 -9.62 -1.10 10.28
CA LYS A 55 -9.76 -1.56 11.67
C LYS A 55 -9.78 -3.10 11.77
N SER A 56 -10.27 -3.77 10.73
CA SER A 56 -10.27 -5.23 10.53
C SER A 56 -8.91 -5.87 10.70
N VAL A 57 -7.85 -5.17 10.27
CA VAL A 57 -6.46 -5.67 10.32
C VAL A 57 -5.64 -4.97 11.41
N ALA A 58 -6.27 -4.08 12.18
CA ALA A 58 -5.65 -3.40 13.29
C ALA A 58 -5.51 -4.37 14.46
N CYS A 59 -4.40 -5.09 14.49
CA CYS A 59 -4.04 -5.93 15.63
C CYS A 59 -3.24 -5.10 16.64
N ALA A 60 -3.86 -4.73 17.75
CA ALA A 60 -3.15 -4.28 18.93
C ALA A 60 -3.01 -5.48 19.88
N LYS A 61 -1.83 -5.66 20.50
CA LYS A 61 -1.74 -6.51 21.68
C LYS A 61 -2.67 -5.88 22.72
N PRO A 62 -3.56 -6.64 23.38
CA PRO A 62 -4.24 -6.10 24.54
C PRO A 62 -3.15 -5.68 25.52
N THR A 63 -3.14 -4.40 25.90
CA THR A 63 -2.41 -3.97 27.08
C THR A 63 -3.09 -4.70 28.24
N LEU A 64 -2.52 -5.83 28.64
CA LEU A 64 -2.90 -6.46 29.91
C LEU A 64 -2.37 -5.52 30.99
N ASP A 65 -3.20 -4.57 31.39
CA ASP A 65 -3.02 -3.87 32.65
C ASP A 65 -3.34 -4.89 33.76
N LEU A 66 -2.31 -5.65 34.14
CA LEU A 66 -2.25 -6.49 35.35
C LEU A 66 -1.32 -5.82 36.36
#